data_AF-X1F8B8-F1
#
_entry.id   AF-X1F8B8-F1
#
_cell.length_a   1.000
_cell.length_b   1.000
_cell.length_c   1.000
_cell.angle_alpha   90.00
_cell.angle_beta   90.00
_cell.angle_gamma   90.00
#
_symmetry.space_group_name_H-M   'P 1'
#
loop_
_entity.id
_entity.type
_entity.pdbx_description
1 polymer ?
#
loop_
_entity_poly.entity_id
_entity_poly.type
_entity_poly.pdbx_seq_one_letter_code
_entity_poly.pdbx_strand_id
1 'polypeptide(L)'
;MKKNIEKGNTLIVKGPSRITLLEGELEVFGKILHPEKGSSTQSAENFEAQNTLIIPSAHCYPLYARENSQLEIYTNNEENLKLIKENSISDKWIEIKDEILRDLKNDKESPLKIMVLGMSSGKTTLIKYLANN
;
A
#
# COMPACT_ATOMS: atom_id res chain seq x y z
N MET A 1 -4.25 3.65 18.79
CA MET A 1 -2.85 3.62 19.29
C MET A 1 -1.95 4.35 18.31
N LYS A 2 -0.89 5.03 18.76
CA LYS A 2 0.12 5.61 17.87
C LYS A 2 1.28 4.63 17.65
N LYS A 3 1.77 4.50 16.42
CA LYS A 3 2.87 3.59 16.07
C LYS A 3 3.81 4.24 15.07
N ASN A 4 5.11 4.13 15.33
CA ASN A 4 6.14 4.59 14.42
C ASN A 4 6.64 3.41 13.58
N ILE A 5 6.90 3.66 12.30
CA ILE A 5 7.54 2.71 11.39
C ILE A 5 8.76 3.40 10.80
N GLU A 6 9.93 2.80 10.97
CA GLU A 6 11.16 3.28 10.36
C GLU A 6 11.17 3.01 8.86
N LYS A 7 11.83 3.89 8.10
CA LYS A 7 12.04 3.72 6.66
C LYS A 7 12.63 2.35 6.34
N GLY A 8 12.10 1.68 5.33
CA GLY A 8 12.53 0.37 4.88
C GLY A 8 11.85 -0.81 5.59
N ASN A 9 11.03 -0.55 6.61
CA ASN A 9 10.25 -1.59 7.30
C ASN A 9 8.81 -1.65 6.75
N THR A 10 8.17 -2.80 6.89
CA THR A 10 6.75 -3.00 6.57
C THR A 10 5.95 -3.35 7.81
N LEU A 11 4.83 -2.66 8.03
CA LEU A 11 3.81 -3.08 8.98
C LEU A 11 2.73 -3.87 8.25
N ILE A 12 2.64 -5.16 8.54
CA ILE A 12 1.57 -6.04 8.10
C ILE A 12 0.37 -5.85 9.02
N VAL A 13 -0.76 -5.42 8.46
CA VAL A 13 -1.98 -5.14 9.22
C VAL A 13 -3.11 -6.04 8.75
N LYS A 14 -3.71 -6.79 9.68
CA LYS A 14 -4.90 -7.62 9.45
C LYS A 14 -6.17 -6.85 9.82
N GLY A 15 -7.17 -6.90 8.95
CA GLY A 15 -8.46 -6.29 9.21
C GLY A 15 -9.33 -7.14 10.16
N PRO A 16 -10.35 -6.53 10.81
CA PRO A 16 -10.78 -5.14 10.63
C PRO A 16 -9.83 -4.16 11.33
N SER A 17 -9.39 -3.11 10.62
CA SER A 17 -8.55 -2.04 11.17
C SER A 17 -8.70 -0.74 10.38
N ARG A 18 -8.63 0.40 11.06
CA ARG A 18 -8.52 1.73 10.45
C ARG A 18 -7.13 2.30 10.77
N ILE A 19 -6.41 2.73 9.74
CA ILE A 19 -5.07 3.29 9.85
C ILE A 19 -5.10 4.71 9.30
N THR A 20 -4.59 5.68 10.05
CA THR A 20 -4.42 7.06 9.58
C THR A 20 -2.93 7.38 9.57
N LEU A 21 -2.42 7.87 8.44
CA LEU A 21 -1.04 8.35 8.33
C LEU A 21 -0.96 9.78 8.87
N LEU A 22 -0.18 9.98 9.94
CA LEU A 22 0.01 11.28 10.57
C LEU A 22 1.22 12.01 9.95
N GLU A 23 2.32 11.30 9.72
CA GLU A 23 3.59 11.84 9.23
C GLU A 23 4.34 10.82 8.35
N GLY A 24 5.19 11.30 7.43
CA GLY A 24 6.05 10.48 6.55
C GLY A 24 5.38 10.04 5.24
N GLU A 25 5.81 8.92 4.68
CA GLU A 25 5.30 8.37 3.41
C GLU A 25 5.19 6.84 3.48
N LEU A 26 4.01 6.33 3.14
CA LEU A 26 3.76 4.89 3.06
C LEU A 26 3.44 4.44 1.64
N GLU A 27 3.76 3.20 1.33
CA GLU A 27 3.30 2.48 0.16
C GLU A 27 2.42 1.28 0.58
N VAL A 28 1.27 1.13 -0.07
CA VAL A 28 0.36 0.00 0.12
C VAL A 28 0.01 -0.59 -1.23
N PHE A 29 0.51 -1.80 -1.50
CA PHE A 29 0.40 -2.47 -2.80
C PHE A 29 0.73 -1.52 -3.98
N GLY A 30 1.84 -0.79 -3.93
CA GLY A 30 2.24 0.12 -5.01
C GLY A 30 1.61 1.52 -4.97
N LYS A 31 0.52 1.73 -4.21
CA LYS A 31 -0.07 3.06 -4.05
C LYS A 31 0.65 3.83 -2.94
N ILE A 32 1.07 5.06 -3.23
CA ILE A 32 1.68 5.96 -2.24
C ILE A 32 0.60 6.70 -1.45
N LEU A 33 0.81 6.81 -0.13
CA LEU A 33 0.02 7.57 0.82
C LEU A 33 0.90 8.64 1.47
N HIS A 34 0.38 9.88 1.49
CA HIS A 34 1.00 11.01 2.16
C HIS A 34 0.02 11.61 3.19
N PRO A 35 0.52 12.17 4.30
CA PRO A 35 -0.28 13.02 5.17
C PRO A 35 -0.53 14.34 4.44
N GLU A 36 -1.78 14.69 4.17
CA GLU A 36 -2.08 16.03 3.62
C GLU A 36 -1.73 17.11 4.64
N LYS A 37 -0.84 18.03 4.25
CA LYS A 37 -0.68 19.32 4.94
C LYS A 37 -1.80 20.24 4.46
N GLY A 38 -2.84 20.38 5.29
CA GLY A 38 -3.93 21.35 5.19
C GLY A 38 -4.11 22.09 3.85
N SER A 39 -4.96 21.59 2.97
CA SER A 39 -5.64 22.44 1.98
C SER A 39 -6.97 22.92 2.57
N SER A 40 -6.99 24.19 2.96
CA SER A 40 -8.11 24.94 3.52
C SER A 40 -9.24 25.22 2.51
N THR A 41 -9.58 24.28 1.65
CA THR A 41 -10.72 24.34 0.71
C THR A 41 -10.96 22.96 0.13
N GLN A 42 -11.57 22.07 0.91
CA GLN A 42 -12.34 20.94 0.40
C GLN A 42 -13.18 20.36 1.53
N SER A 43 -14.44 20.08 1.23
CA SER A 43 -15.49 19.62 2.14
C SER A 43 -15.02 18.52 3.09
N ALA A 44 -15.48 18.60 4.34
CA ALA A 44 -15.15 17.67 5.44
C ALA A 44 -15.47 16.18 5.15
N GLU A 45 -16.15 15.88 4.05
CA GLU A 45 -16.45 14.52 3.58
C GLU A 45 -15.25 13.86 2.86
N ASN A 46 -14.29 14.63 2.32
CA ASN A 46 -13.13 14.08 1.60
C ASN A 46 -11.85 13.99 2.48
N PHE A 47 -11.83 14.65 3.63
CA PHE A 47 -10.65 14.70 4.51
C PHE A 47 -10.31 13.34 5.11
N GLU A 48 -11.31 12.50 5.37
CA GLU A 48 -11.10 11.13 5.84
C GLU A 48 -10.65 10.18 4.72
N ALA A 49 -10.69 10.55 3.45
CA ALA A 49 -10.55 9.59 2.35
C ALA A 49 -9.11 9.36 1.87
N GLN A 50 -8.19 10.32 2.07
CA GLN A 50 -6.87 10.27 1.41
C GLN A 50 -5.72 9.74 2.28
N ASN A 51 -5.69 10.08 3.57
CA ASN A 51 -4.66 9.64 4.51
C ASN A 51 -5.10 8.48 5.41
N THR A 52 -6.36 8.05 5.30
CA THR A 52 -6.93 6.96 6.08
C THR A 52 -7.14 5.74 5.20
N LEU A 53 -6.76 4.59 5.74
CA LEU A 53 -6.91 3.28 5.13
C LEU A 53 -7.82 2.43 6.00
N ILE A 54 -8.92 1.97 5.42
CA ILE A 54 -9.80 0.97 6.03
C ILE A 54 -9.40 -0.40 5.49
N ILE A 55 -9.03 -1.30 6.41
CA ILE A 55 -8.68 -2.68 6.12
C ILE A 55 -9.85 -3.54 6.59
N PRO A 56 -10.68 -4.07 5.69
CA PRO A 56 -11.84 -4.87 6.08
C PRO A 56 -11.43 -6.23 6.64
N SER A 57 -12.36 -6.89 7.33
CA SER A 57 -12.17 -8.26 7.84
C SER A 57 -11.67 -9.22 6.76
N ALA A 58 -10.84 -10.18 7.16
CA ALA A 58 -10.19 -11.18 6.28
C ALA A 58 -9.20 -10.62 5.24
N HIS A 59 -8.92 -9.31 5.23
CA HIS A 59 -7.85 -8.73 4.43
C HIS A 59 -6.58 -8.47 5.26
N CYS A 60 -5.44 -8.49 4.57
CA CYS A 60 -4.13 -8.23 5.15
C CYS A 60 -3.35 -7.30 4.23
N TYR A 61 -3.04 -6.09 4.70
CA TYR A 61 -2.42 -5.04 3.89
C TYR A 61 -0.99 -4.77 4.41
N PRO A 62 0.03 -4.76 3.53
CA PRO A 62 1.38 -4.37 3.87
C PRO A 62 1.54 -2.85 3.72
N LEU A 63 1.89 -2.19 4.82
CA LEU A 63 2.20 -0.76 4.85
C LEU A 63 3.72 -0.61 4.89
N TYR A 64 4.33 -0.41 3.72
CA TYR A 64 5.77 -0.23 3.60
C TYR A 64 6.16 1.24 3.80
N ALA A 65 7.10 1.51 4.69
CA ALA A 65 7.56 2.86 5.01
C ALA A 65 8.66 3.31 4.04
N ARG A 66 8.33 4.23 3.13
CA ARG A 66 9.31 4.87 2.23
C ARG A 66 10.10 5.97 2.94
N GLU A 67 9.49 6.55 3.98
CA GLU A 67 10.12 7.46 4.94
C GLU A 67 9.79 7.03 6.37
N ASN A 68 10.45 7.62 7.37
CA ASN A 68 10.04 7.41 8.77
C ASN A 68 8.60 7.92 8.94
N SER A 69 7.70 7.05 9.34
CA SER A 69 6.27 7.34 9.37
C SER A 69 5.65 7.15 10.74
N GLN A 70 4.69 8.02 11.07
CA GLN A 70 3.86 7.90 12.27
C GLN A 70 2.42 7.62 11.89
N LEU A 71 1.83 6.59 12.50
CA LEU A 71 0.46 6.14 12.25
C LEU A 71 -0.40 6.23 13.50
N GLU A 72 -1.67 6.55 13.30
CA GLU A 72 -2.73 6.26 14.24
C GLU A 72 -3.51 5.02 13.79
N ILE A 73 -3.59 4.02 14.68
CA ILE A 73 -4.15 2.71 14.39
C ILE A 73 -5.33 2.44 15.31
N TYR A 74 -6.49 2.16 14.73
CA TYR A 74 -7.66 1.63 15.42
C TYR A 74 -7.86 0.18 14.98
N THR A 75 -7.62 -0.75 15.91
CA THR A 75 -7.79 -2.19 15.70
C THR A 75 -8.29 -2.83 16.98
N ASN A 76 -8.98 -3.95 16.84
CA ASN A 76 -9.63 -4.65 17.94
C ASN A 76 -8.63 -5.53 18.72
N ASN A 77 -7.50 -5.88 18.09
CA ASN A 77 -6.48 -6.77 18.65
C ASN A 77 -5.09 -6.38 18.11
N GLU A 78 -4.10 -6.24 19.00
CA GLU A 78 -2.72 -5.94 18.64
C GLU A 78 -2.03 -7.05 17.84
N GLU A 79 -2.48 -8.30 17.97
CA GLU A 79 -1.99 -9.43 17.16
C GLU A 79 -2.25 -9.26 15.66
N ASN A 80 -3.13 -8.33 15.27
CA ASN A 80 -3.35 -7.95 13.89
C ASN A 80 -2.18 -7.17 13.28
N LEU A 81 -1.22 -6.72 14.10
CA LEU A 81 -0.12 -5.86 13.70
C LEU A 81 1.21 -6.63 13.79
N LYS A 82 1.84 -6.88 12.64
CA LYS A 82 3.18 -7.52 12.59
C LYS A 82 4.15 -6.63 11.85
N LEU A 83 5.22 -6.20 12.53
CA LEU A 83 6.32 -5.46 11.91
C LEU A 83 7.34 -6.43 11.34
N ILE A 84 7.78 -6.20 10.10
CA ILE A 84 8.90 -6.88 9.47
C ILE A 84 9.94 -5.85 9.02
N LYS A 85 11.22 -6.19 9.09
CA LYS A 85 12.35 -5.28 8.83
C LYS A 85 12.83 -5.33 7.38
N GLU A 86 11.88 -5.33 6.45
CA GLU A 86 12.12 -5.42 5.01
C GLU A 86 10.86 -5.01 4.23
N ASN A 87 11.00 -4.82 2.92
CA ASN A 87 9.85 -4.69 2.03
C ASN A 87 9.20 -6.06 1.81
N SER A 88 7.89 -6.14 1.98
CA SER A 88 7.12 -7.35 1.66
C SER A 88 6.94 -7.63 0.16
N ILE A 89 7.14 -6.64 -0.70
CA ILE A 89 7.11 -6.79 -2.16
C ILE A 89 8.48 -7.27 -2.64
N SER A 90 8.50 -8.35 -3.42
CA SER A 90 9.73 -8.91 -3.98
C SER A 90 10.31 -8.01 -5.07
N ASP A 91 11.64 -7.88 -5.11
CA ASP A 91 12.35 -7.15 -6.18
C ASP A 91 11.99 -7.65 -7.58
N LYS A 92 11.73 -8.96 -7.75
CA LYS A 92 11.27 -9.53 -9.02
C LYS A 92 9.95 -8.95 -9.50
N TRP A 93 9.05 -8.57 -8.58
CA TRP A 93 7.79 -7.94 -8.95
C TRP A 93 8.00 -6.50 -9.43
N ILE A 94 9.01 -5.82 -8.88
CA ILE A 94 9.41 -4.49 -9.33
C ILE A 94 9.97 -4.57 -10.75
N GLU A 95 10.84 -5.55 -11.02
CA GLU A 95 11.40 -5.81 -12.36
C GLU A 95 10.29 -6.09 -13.39
N ILE A 96 9.35 -6.99 -13.07
CA ILE A 96 8.20 -7.31 -13.93
C ILE A 96 7.38 -6.05 -14.24
N LYS A 97 7.09 -5.24 -13.22
CA LYS A 97 6.35 -3.99 -13.37
C LYS A 97 7.12 -3.01 -14.28
N ASP A 98 8.43 -2.86 -14.10
CA ASP A 98 9.25 -1.95 -14.92
C ASP A 98 9.40 -2.44 -16.38
N GLU A 99 9.42 -3.75 -16.63
CA GLU A 99 9.35 -4.33 -17.98
C GLU A 99 8.01 -4.05 -18.65
N ILE A 100 6.90 -4.32 -17.97
CA ILE A 100 5.55 -4.04 -18.47
C ILE A 100 5.39 -2.56 -18.84
N LEU A 101 5.84 -1.64 -17.96
CA LEU A 101 5.78 -0.21 -18.22
C LEU A 101 6.67 0.24 -19.38
N ARG A 102 7.78 -0.45 -19.64
CA ARG A 102 8.64 -0.18 -20.80
C ARG A 102 7.96 -0.61 -22.10
N ASP A 103 7.36 -1.80 -22.12
CA ASP A 103 6.64 -2.30 -23.29
C ASP A 103 5.45 -1.42 -23.64
N LEU A 104 4.67 -0.99 -22.64
CA LEU A 104 3.55 -0.06 -22.79
C LEU A 104 3.94 1.32 -23.37
N LYS A 105 5.17 1.78 -23.14
CA LYS A 105 5.65 3.06 -23.71
C LYS A 105 6.04 2.92 -25.18
N ASN A 106 6.51 1.74 -25.57
CA ASN A 106 7.01 1.47 -26.92
C ASN A 106 5.88 1.08 -27.90
N ASP A 107 4.82 0.44 -27.41
CA ASP A 107 3.66 0.03 -28.20
C ASP A 107 2.41 0.82 -27.79
N LYS A 108 2.11 1.90 -28.53
CA LYS A 108 0.98 2.80 -28.25
C LYS A 108 -0.33 2.36 -28.89
N GLU A 109 -0.33 1.33 -29.74
CA GLU A 109 -1.47 1.04 -30.60
C GLU A 109 -2.47 0.04 -30.01
N SER A 110 -2.12 -0.69 -28.95
CA SER A 110 -3.05 -1.64 -28.32
C SER A 110 -2.91 -1.75 -26.80
N PRO A 111 -4.03 -2.01 -26.07
CA PRO A 111 -3.98 -2.26 -24.64
C PRO A 111 -3.28 -3.60 -24.35
N LEU A 112 -2.24 -3.56 -23.50
CA LEU A 112 -1.57 -4.76 -23.03
C LEU A 112 -2.53 -5.60 -22.17
N LYS A 113 -2.62 -6.90 -22.49
CA LYS A 113 -3.42 -7.87 -21.73
C LYS A 113 -2.48 -8.80 -20.97
N ILE A 114 -2.61 -8.81 -19.64
CA ILE A 114 -1.77 -9.63 -18.76
C ILE A 114 -2.63 -10.71 -18.11
N MET A 115 -2.16 -11.95 -18.14
CA MET A 115 -2.76 -13.07 -17.42
C MET A 115 -1.79 -13.57 -16.34
N VAL A 116 -2.26 -13.63 -15.09
CA VAL A 116 -1.45 -14.08 -13.95
C VAL A 116 -1.93 -15.47 -13.50
N LEU A 117 -1.09 -16.48 -13.65
CA LEU A 117 -1.39 -17.89 -13.32
C LEU A 117 -0.60 -18.39 -12.09
N GLY A 118 -1.17 -19.34 -11.35
CA GLY A 118 -0.52 -19.98 -10.20
C GLY A 118 -1.49 -20.34 -9.06
N MET A 119 -1.03 -21.09 -8.06
CA MET A 119 -1.84 -21.49 -6.89
C MET A 119 -1.31 -20.80 -5.62
N SER A 120 -2.20 -20.12 -4.88
CA SER A 120 -1.95 -19.52 -3.55
C SER A 120 -0.62 -18.77 -3.33
N SER A 121 -0.06 -18.16 -4.38
CA SER A 121 1.27 -17.53 -4.39
C SER A 121 1.26 -16.00 -4.33
N GLY A 122 0.19 -15.37 -3.84
CA GLY A 122 0.10 -13.90 -3.78
C GLY A 122 -0.32 -13.23 -5.10
N LYS A 123 -0.92 -13.96 -6.05
CA LYS A 123 -1.41 -13.41 -7.34
C LYS A 123 -2.24 -12.15 -7.20
N THR A 124 -3.20 -12.13 -6.27
CA THR A 124 -4.06 -10.97 -6.02
C THR A 124 -3.25 -9.77 -5.54
N THR A 125 -2.21 -10.00 -4.73
CA THR A 125 -1.27 -8.96 -4.30
C THR A 125 -0.52 -8.38 -5.49
N LEU A 126 0.04 -9.24 -6.34
CA LEU A 126 0.75 -8.80 -7.55
C LEU A 126 -0.17 -8.01 -8.49
N ILE A 127 -1.40 -8.48 -8.73
CA ILE A 127 -2.37 -7.77 -9.58
C ILE A 127 -2.69 -6.39 -9.00
N LYS A 128 -2.91 -6.28 -7.68
CA LYS A 128 -3.13 -4.98 -7.02
C LYS A 128 -1.91 -4.08 -7.14
N TYR A 129 -0.71 -4.63 -6.97
CA TYR A 129 0.56 -3.90 -7.12
C TYR A 129 0.71 -3.33 -8.53
N LEU A 130 0.51 -4.17 -9.56
CA LEU A 130 0.57 -3.75 -10.96
C LEU A 130 -0.50 -2.71 -11.30
N ALA A 131 -1.72 -2.87 -10.81
CA ALA A 131 -2.83 -1.95 -11.11
C ALA A 131 -2.65 -0.54 -10.50
N ASN A 132 -1.84 -0.40 -9.44
CA ASN A 132 -1.57 0.87 -8.78
C ASN A 132 -0.35 1.63 -9.35
N ASN A 133 0.40 1.03 -10.28
CA ASN A 133 1.57 1.63 -10.92
C ASN A 133 1.29 1.95 -12.40
#